data_AF-A6MLE0-F1
#
_entry.id   AF-A6MLE0-F1
#
_cell.length_a   1.000
_cell.length_b   1.000
_cell.length_c   1.000
_cell.angle_alpha   90.00
_cell.angle_beta   90.00
_cell.angle_gamma   90.00
#
_symmetry.space_group_name_H-M   'P 1'
#
loop_
_entity.id
_entity.type
_entity.pdbx_description
1 polymer ?
#
loop_
_entity_poly.entity_id
_entity_poly.type
_entity_poly.pdbx_seq_one_letter_code
_entity_poly.pdbx_strand_id
1 'polypeptide(L)'
;TKIQIMKLIINFTENPAMTRELVSCKVPSELISLFNKEWDREILLNILTLFENINDNIKSEGLASSRKEFSRSSLFFLFKESGVCVKKIKALANHNDLVVKVKVLKVLTKL
;
A
#
# COMPACT_ATOMS: atom_id res chain seq x y z
N THR A 1 -18.18 7.26 -2.94
CA THR A 1 -17.85 5.95 -3.55
C THR A 1 -16.37 5.57 -3.44
N LYS A 2 -15.39 6.33 -3.96
CA LYS A 2 -13.96 5.94 -3.92
C LYS A 2 -13.40 5.70 -2.51
N ILE A 3 -13.68 6.58 -1.55
CA ILE A 3 -13.24 6.42 -0.15
C ILE A 3 -13.82 5.15 0.49
N GLN A 4 -15.08 4.83 0.21
CA GLN A 4 -15.74 3.63 0.74
C GLN A 4 -15.11 2.36 0.16
N ILE A 5 -14.78 2.35 -1.13
CA ILE A 5 -14.06 1.24 -1.76
C ILE A 5 -12.69 1.05 -1.10
N MET A 6 -11.95 2.14 -0.85
CA MET A 6 -10.65 2.05 -0.18
C MET A 6 -10.78 1.49 1.25
N LYS A 7 -11.78 1.94 2.02
CA LYS A 7 -12.05 1.40 3.37
C LYS A 7 -12.35 -0.09 3.32
N LEU A 8 -13.15 -0.54 2.35
CA LEU A 8 -13.43 -1.96 2.15
C LEU A 8 -12.15 -2.76 1.82
N ILE A 9 -11.30 -2.25 0.93
CA ILE A 9 -10.02 -2.90 0.58
C ILE A 9 -9.11 -2.95 1.81
N ILE A 10 -9.03 -1.88 2.61
CA ILE A 10 -8.25 -1.86 3.86
C ILE A 10 -8.73 -2.96 4.81
N ASN A 11 -10.04 -3.12 4.99
CA ASN A 11 -10.60 -4.19 5.81
C ASN A 11 -10.21 -5.58 5.30
N PHE A 12 -10.13 -5.79 3.98
CA PHE A 12 -9.63 -7.05 3.42
C PHE A 12 -8.17 -7.29 3.77
N THR A 13 -7.36 -6.24 3.83
CA THR A 13 -5.94 -6.36 4.21
C THR A 13 -5.69 -6.64 5.69
N GLU A 14 -6.71 -6.58 6.55
CA GLU A 14 -6.62 -7.02 7.94
C GLU A 14 -6.72 -8.54 8.08
N ASN A 15 -7.21 -9.23 7.03
CA ASN A 15 -7.24 -10.69 6.97
C ASN A 15 -6.09 -11.19 6.08
N PRO A 16 -5.18 -12.03 6.60
CA PRO A 16 -4.03 -12.47 5.83
C PRO A 16 -4.36 -13.29 4.58
N ALA A 17 -5.34 -14.21 4.67
CA ALA A 17 -5.78 -15.00 3.52
C ALA A 17 -6.36 -14.13 2.40
N MET A 18 -7.19 -13.13 2.75
CA MET A 18 -7.69 -12.16 1.76
C MET A 18 -6.56 -11.26 1.22
N THR A 19 -5.56 -10.95 2.05
CA THR A 19 -4.40 -10.18 1.61
C THR A 19 -3.60 -10.93 0.55
N ARG A 20 -3.39 -12.24 0.72
CA ARG A 20 -2.70 -13.08 -0.27
C ARG A 20 -3.41 -13.08 -1.63
N GLU A 21 -4.73 -13.22 -1.64
CA GLU A 21 -5.54 -13.14 -2.86
C GLU A 21 -5.46 -11.74 -3.49
N LEU A 22 -5.55 -10.69 -2.67
CA LEU A 22 -5.44 -9.31 -3.13
C LEU A 22 -4.09 -9.04 -3.77
N VAL A 23 -2.97 -9.40 -3.13
CA VAL A 23 -1.64 -9.13 -3.69
C VAL A 23 -1.32 -9.96 -4.94
N SER A 24 -2.06 -11.04 -5.18
CA SER A 24 -1.97 -11.86 -6.41
C SER A 24 -2.66 -11.21 -7.61
N CYS A 25 -3.61 -10.30 -7.36
CA CYS A 25 -4.36 -9.62 -8.41
C CYS A 25 -3.48 -8.71 -9.27
N LYS A 26 -3.86 -8.56 -10.55
CA LYS A 26 -3.23 -7.63 -11.48
C LYS A 26 -3.41 -6.19 -11.00
N VAL A 27 -2.34 -5.40 -11.06
CA VAL A 27 -2.35 -3.97 -10.72
C VAL A 27 -3.36 -3.23 -11.58
N PRO A 28 -4.39 -2.60 -11.00
CA PRO A 28 -5.22 -1.64 -11.70
C PRO A 28 -4.39 -0.41 -12.08
N SER A 29 -4.56 0.12 -13.29
CA SER A 29 -3.85 1.30 -13.79
C SER A 29 -3.99 2.51 -12.85
N GLU A 30 -5.15 2.62 -12.21
CA GLU A 30 -5.55 3.72 -11.35
C GLU A 30 -4.85 3.66 -9.98
N LEU A 31 -4.38 2.49 -9.54
CA LEU A 31 -3.78 2.36 -8.21
C LEU A 31 -2.46 3.13 -8.09
N ILE A 32 -1.70 3.22 -9.18
CA ILE A 32 -0.41 3.93 -9.21
C ILE A 32 -0.63 5.45 -9.10
N SER A 33 -1.76 5.98 -9.59
CA SER A 33 -2.07 7.42 -9.55
C SER A 33 -2.60 7.89 -8.19
N LEU A 34 -2.96 6.96 -7.29
CA LEU A 34 -3.47 7.28 -5.94
C LEU A 34 -2.44 7.97 -5.06
N PHE A 35 -1.15 7.63 -5.19
CA PHE A 35 -0.09 8.27 -4.40
C PHE A 35 0.33 9.62 -5.02
N ASN A 36 -0.53 10.64 -4.93
CA ASN A 36 -0.21 12.02 -5.28
C ASN A 36 -0.46 12.93 -4.05
N LYS A 37 0.46 13.87 -3.81
CA LYS A 37 0.43 14.80 -2.67
C LYS A 37 -0.76 15.77 -2.68
N GLU A 38 -1.44 15.94 -3.80
CA GLU A 38 -2.59 16.84 -3.98
C GLU A 38 -3.92 16.21 -3.56
N TRP A 39 -3.92 14.92 -3.23
CA TRP A 39 -5.13 14.23 -2.78
C TRP A 39 -5.54 14.67 -1.38
N ASP A 40 -6.84 14.56 -1.10
CA ASP A 40 -7.39 14.83 0.23
C ASP A 40 -6.68 14.04 1.33
N ARG A 41 -6.54 14.68 2.50
CA ARG A 41 -5.91 14.11 3.69
C ARG A 41 -6.41 12.69 4.00
N GLU A 42 -7.73 12.47 4.00
CA GLU A 42 -8.32 11.16 4.30
C GLU A 42 -7.89 10.09 3.28
N ILE A 43 -7.79 10.47 2.00
CA ILE A 43 -7.36 9.56 0.94
C ILE A 43 -5.90 9.17 1.14
N LEU A 44 -5.03 10.14 1.42
CA LEU A 44 -3.61 9.87 1.72
C LEU A 44 -3.43 8.94 2.92
N LEU A 45 -4.17 9.18 4.00
CA LEU A 45 -4.11 8.33 5.20
C LEU A 45 -4.60 6.90 4.92
N ASN A 46 -5.66 6.74 4.13
CA ASN A 46 -6.15 5.43 3.72
C ASN A 46 -5.13 4.68 2.86
N ILE A 47 -4.47 5.35 1.91
CA ILE A 47 -3.42 4.74 1.07
C ILE A 47 -2.24 4.28 1.93
N LEU A 48 -1.80 5.12 2.88
CA LEU A 48 -0.69 4.80 3.76
C LEU A 48 -1.02 3.61 4.68
N THR A 49 -2.25 3.52 5.18
CA THR A 49 -2.72 2.37 5.96
C THR A 49 -2.80 1.10 5.11
N LEU A 50 -3.32 1.18 3.88
CA LEU A 50 -3.34 0.05 2.97
C LEU A 50 -1.93 -0.50 2.72
N PHE A 51 -0.98 0.40 2.47
CA PHE A 51 0.42 0.03 2.27
C PHE A 51 1.03 -0.62 3.52
N GLU A 52 0.78 -0.06 4.71
CA GLU A 52 1.24 -0.59 5.99
C GLU A 52 0.74 -2.03 6.19
N ASN A 53 -0.57 -2.26 6.04
CA ASN A 53 -1.19 -3.57 6.22
C ASN A 53 -0.63 -4.61 5.25
N ILE A 54 -0.49 -4.27 3.97
CA ILE A 54 0.07 -5.19 2.97
C ILE A 54 1.52 -5.55 3.31
N ASN A 55 2.34 -4.57 3.66
CA ASN A 55 3.75 -4.82 3.99
C ASN A 55 3.89 -5.67 5.27
N ASP A 56 3.05 -5.44 6.28
CA ASP A 56 3.05 -6.23 7.52
C ASP A 56 2.65 -7.69 7.23
N ASN A 57 1.60 -7.93 6.42
CA ASN A 57 1.21 -9.27 5.98
C ASN A 57 2.33 -9.97 5.21
N ILE A 58 2.96 -9.29 4.24
CA ILE A 58 4.07 -9.84 3.45
C ILE A 58 5.24 -10.32 4.33
N LYS A 59 5.52 -9.58 5.42
CA LYS A 59 6.59 -9.92 6.38
C LYS A 59 6.19 -11.09 7.30
N SER A 60 4.92 -11.17 7.69
CA SER A 60 4.45 -12.16 8.68
C SER A 60 4.22 -13.57 8.13
N GLU A 61 3.75 -13.72 6.89
CA GLU A 61 3.27 -15.03 6.38
C GLU A 61 4.27 -15.79 5.51
N GLY A 62 5.55 -15.38 5.47
CA GLY A 62 6.50 -15.98 4.52
C GLY A 62 6.13 -15.75 3.05
N LEU A 63 5.19 -14.84 2.75
CA LEU A 63 4.88 -14.39 1.38
C LEU A 63 6.13 -13.86 0.67
N ALA A 64 7.07 -13.29 1.43
CA ALA A 64 8.40 -12.93 0.94
C ALA A 64 9.15 -14.13 0.31
N SER A 65 8.98 -15.33 0.88
CA SER A 65 9.53 -16.60 0.41
C SER A 65 8.78 -17.14 -0.82
N SER A 66 7.49 -16.82 -0.95
CA SER A 66 6.61 -17.17 -2.08
C SER A 66 6.71 -16.20 -3.26
N ARG A 67 7.76 -15.37 -3.36
CA ARG A 67 7.97 -14.42 -4.48
C ARG A 67 7.72 -15.03 -5.87
N LYS A 68 8.10 -16.28 -6.08
CA LYS A 68 7.96 -16.99 -7.38
C LYS A 68 6.50 -17.26 -7.78
N GLU A 69 5.57 -17.17 -6.84
CA GLU A 69 4.13 -17.39 -7.07
C GLU A 69 3.43 -16.16 -7.66
N PHE A 70 4.06 -14.97 -7.56
CA PHE A 70 3.45 -13.71 -7.98
C PHE A 70 3.95 -13.25 -9.36
N SER A 71 3.02 -12.82 -10.21
CA SER A 71 3.35 -12.25 -11.52
C SER A 71 3.99 -10.86 -11.39
N ARG A 72 4.77 -10.42 -12.39
CA ARG A 72 5.34 -9.05 -12.41
C ARG A 72 4.28 -7.94 -12.52
N SER A 73 3.07 -8.27 -12.96
CA SER A 73 1.94 -7.36 -13.04
C SER A 73 1.07 -7.39 -11.78
N SER A 74 1.46 -8.16 -10.75
CA SER A 74 0.71 -8.30 -9.51
C SER A 74 0.88 -7.11 -8.56
N LEU A 75 -0.08 -6.93 -7.67
CA LEU A 75 0.00 -5.97 -6.57
C LEU A 75 1.19 -6.26 -5.65
N PHE A 76 1.53 -7.54 -5.41
CA PHE A 76 2.73 -7.92 -4.69
C PHE A 76 3.98 -7.26 -5.28
N PHE A 77 4.16 -7.36 -6.60
CA PHE A 77 5.31 -6.77 -7.29
C PHE A 77 5.32 -5.25 -7.17
N LEU A 78 4.17 -4.59 -7.31
CA LEU A 78 4.06 -3.13 -7.14
C LEU A 78 4.47 -2.71 -5.71
N PHE A 79 3.90 -3.34 -4.69
CA PHE A 79 4.09 -2.95 -3.30
C PHE A 79 5.47 -3.31 -2.76
N LYS A 80 6.05 -4.44 -3.17
CA LYS A 80 7.30 -4.96 -2.60
C LYS A 80 8.53 -4.80 -3.47
N GLU A 81 8.41 -5.01 -4.79
CA GLU A 81 9.58 -5.20 -5.66
C GLU A 81 9.87 -3.99 -6.57
N SER A 82 8.83 -3.29 -7.03
CA SER A 82 8.97 -2.23 -8.03
C SER A 82 9.71 -0.98 -7.51
N GLY A 83 9.73 -0.77 -6.19
CA GLY A 83 10.20 0.46 -5.54
C GLY A 83 9.34 1.71 -5.82
N VAL A 84 8.28 1.60 -6.64
CA VAL A 84 7.41 2.73 -7.02
C VAL A 84 6.69 3.28 -5.79
N CYS A 85 6.03 2.42 -5.01
CA CYS A 85 5.32 2.82 -3.80
C CYS A 85 6.26 3.49 -2.79
N VAL A 86 7.45 2.94 -2.57
CA VAL A 86 8.45 3.51 -1.65
C VAL A 86 8.86 4.92 -2.08
N LYS A 87 9.15 5.14 -3.37
CA LYS A 87 9.49 6.48 -3.88
C LYS A 87 8.34 7.46 -3.66
N LYS A 88 7.10 7.04 -3.91
CA LYS A 88 5.93 7.90 -3.74
C LYS A 88 5.61 8.20 -2.26
N ILE A 89 5.75 7.23 -1.36
CA ILE A 89 5.60 7.45 0.08
C ILE A 89 6.67 8.42 0.60
N LYS A 90 7.93 8.28 0.16
CA LYS A 90 8.99 9.24 0.51
C LYS A 90 8.65 10.66 0.07
N ALA A 91 8.05 10.85 -1.10
CA ALA A 91 7.63 12.17 -1.57
C ALA A 91 6.54 12.81 -0.68
N LEU A 92 5.72 12.01 0.01
CA LEU A 92 4.71 12.48 0.96
C LEU A 92 5.29 12.94 2.31
N ALA A 93 6.57 12.69 2.59
CA ALA A 93 7.20 13.16 3.85
C ALA A 93 7.23 14.69 3.96
N ASN A 94 7.15 15.40 2.83
CA ASN A 94 7.11 16.86 2.75
C ASN A 94 5.69 17.44 2.66
N HIS A 95 4.64 16.63 2.88
CA HIS A 95 3.24 17.07 2.78
C HIS A 95 2.85 18.09 3.87
N ASN A 96 2.00 19.09 3.60
CA ASN A 96 1.70 20.17 4.56
C ASN A 96 0.99 19.71 5.85
N ASP A 97 0.16 18.66 5.76
CA ASP A 97 -0.56 18.09 6.90
C ASP A 97 0.36 17.27 7.83
N LEU A 98 0.41 17.63 9.12
CA LEU A 98 1.25 16.98 10.13
C LEU A 98 0.89 15.51 10.35
N VAL A 99 -0.39 15.15 10.31
CA VAL A 99 -0.84 13.77 10.55
C VAL A 99 -0.40 12.87 9.40
N VAL A 100 -0.47 13.36 8.16
CA VAL A 100 0.09 12.67 6.99
C VAL A 100 1.59 12.48 7.17
N LYS A 101 2.36 13.51 7.55
CA LYS A 101 3.82 13.38 7.78
C LYS A 101 4.14 12.30 8.81
N VAL A 102 3.49 12.33 9.97
CA VAL A 102 3.71 11.35 11.05
C VAL A 102 3.42 9.94 10.57
N LYS A 103 2.30 9.74 9.85
CA LYS A 103 1.95 8.43 9.27
C LYS A 103 2.99 7.97 8.23
N VAL A 104 3.46 8.86 7.36
CA VAL A 104 4.52 8.55 6.39
C VAL A 104 5.79 8.08 7.11
N LEU A 105 6.26 8.83 8.12
CA LEU A 105 7.45 8.45 8.89
C LEU A 105 7.29 7.07 9.53
N LYS A 106 6.14 6.79 10.15
CA LYS A 106 5.81 5.47 10.70
C LYS A 106 5.91 4.37 9.63
N VAL A 107 5.31 4.57 8.46
CA VAL A 107 5.37 3.60 7.36
C VAL A 107 6.81 3.41 6.87
N LEU A 108 7.60 4.47 6.75
CA LEU A 108 9.00 4.40 6.31
C LEU A 108 9.89 3.61 7.26
N THR A 109 9.66 3.67 8.58
CA THR A 109 10.40 2.85 9.57
C THR A 109 10.15 1.35 9.41
N LYS A 110 9.04 0.98 8.78
CA LYS A 110 8.62 -0.41 8.55
C LYS A 110 9.01 -0.95 7.19
N LEU A 111 9.64 -0.18 6.31
CA LEU A 111 10.04 -0.65 4.97
C LEU A 111 11.23 -1.59 5.05
#